data_AF-A0A6V7K283-F1
#
_entry.id   AF-A0A6V7K283-F1
#
_cell.length_a   1.000
_cell.length_b   1.000
_cell.length_c   1.000
_cell.angle_alpha   90.00
_cell.angle_beta   90.00
_cell.angle_gamma   90.00
#
_symmetry.space_group_name_H-M   'P 1'
#
loop_
_entity.id
_entity.type
_entity.pdbx_description
1 polymer ?
#
loop_
_entity_poly.entity_id
_entity_poly.type
_entity_poly.pdbx_seq_one_letter_code
_entity_poly.pdbx_strand_id
1 'polypeptide(L)'
;QYVLRKLQGVQMKYDLLTKPRGSNATINPRERMKLQRAAESTILSCADVIACTLSSCYTNQMESIFGCNKDKISVCIVDEATQSAEAETLIPLMLGVSTLVLVGDPQQLPATVISQEAKRLGLDQSLFARLYTAFDGEPTNPVILLDTQYRMSYSISYWPNR
;
A
#
# COMPACT_ATOMS: atom_id res chain seq x y z
N GLN A 1 27.66 3.13 -3.81
CA GLN A 1 28.14 1.84 -3.26
C GLN A 1 27.07 1.06 -2.49
N TYR A 2 26.17 1.71 -1.74
CA TYR A 2 25.07 1.04 -1.03
C TYR A 2 24.08 0.29 -1.94
N VAL A 3 23.62 0.94 -3.02
CA VAL A 3 22.70 0.35 -4.02
C VAL A 3 23.30 -0.87 -4.72
N LEU A 4 24.61 -0.85 -5.03
CA LEU A 4 25.33 -1.98 -5.62
C LEU A 4 25.39 -3.19 -4.68
N ARG A 5 25.54 -2.97 -3.36
CA ARG A 5 25.49 -4.05 -2.36
C ARG A 5 24.07 -4.64 -2.22
N LYS A 6 23.02 -3.80 -2.22
CA LYS A 6 21.63 -4.29 -2.26
C LYS A 6 21.37 -5.12 -3.52
N LEU A 7 21.78 -4.64 -4.69
CA LEU A 7 21.63 -5.36 -5.96
C LEU A 7 22.41 -6.69 -5.99
N GLN A 8 23.64 -6.74 -5.47
CA GLN A 8 24.41 -7.98 -5.38
C GLN A 8 23.76 -9.01 -4.44
N GLY A 9 23.19 -8.56 -3.32
CA GLY A 9 22.47 -9.42 -2.38
C GLY A 9 21.17 -9.99 -2.97
N VAL A 10 20.43 -9.16 -3.73
CA VAL A 10 19.22 -9.57 -4.44
C VAL A 10 19.57 -10.53 -5.60
N GLN A 11 20.62 -10.24 -6.36
CA GLN A 11 21.10 -11.07 -7.47
C GLN A 11 21.54 -12.46 -6.99
N MET A 12 22.35 -12.55 -5.92
CA MET A 12 22.74 -13.84 -5.34
C MET A 12 21.54 -14.67 -4.88
N LYS A 13 20.51 -14.02 -4.33
CA LYS A 13 19.29 -14.70 -3.87
C LYS A 13 18.41 -15.16 -5.02
N TYR A 14 18.30 -14.34 -6.07
CA TYR A 14 17.63 -14.72 -7.31
C TYR A 14 18.32 -15.96 -7.92
N ASP A 15 19.65 -15.95 -8.01
CA ASP A 15 20.44 -17.08 -8.51
C ASP A 15 20.25 -18.35 -7.66
N LEU A 16 20.17 -18.23 -6.32
CA LEU A 16 19.89 -19.37 -5.42
C LEU A 16 18.48 -19.96 -5.59
N LEU A 17 17.49 -19.15 -5.95
CA LEU A 17 16.11 -19.60 -6.14
C LEU A 17 15.83 -20.12 -7.55
N THR A 18 16.58 -19.65 -8.55
CA THR A 18 16.33 -19.93 -9.97
C THR A 18 17.28 -20.97 -10.57
N LYS A 19 18.49 -21.15 -10.02
CA LYS A 19 19.43 -22.17 -10.47
C LYS A 19 19.37 -23.37 -9.53
N PRO A 20 18.66 -24.46 -9.88
CA PRO A 20 18.77 -25.70 -9.13
C PRO A 20 20.23 -26.17 -9.24
N ARG A 21 20.94 -26.28 -8.11
CA ARG A 21 22.24 -26.93 -8.09
C ARG A 21 22.08 -28.32 -8.68
N GLY A 22 22.84 -28.62 -9.73
CA GLY A 22 22.83 -29.91 -10.41
C GLY A 22 23.05 -31.05 -9.44
N SER A 23 21.96 -31.75 -9.11
CA SER A 23 21.85 -33.13 -8.62
C SER A 23 20.41 -33.30 -8.17
N ASN A 24 19.75 -34.38 -8.59
CA ASN A 24 18.34 -34.71 -8.41
C ASN A 24 17.89 -34.85 -6.93
N ALA A 25 17.92 -33.76 -6.16
CA ALA A 25 17.21 -33.63 -4.91
C ALA A 25 16.09 -32.63 -5.14
N THR A 26 14.88 -33.12 -5.41
CA THR A 26 13.66 -32.32 -5.33
C THR A 26 13.60 -31.73 -3.92
N ILE A 27 13.96 -30.45 -3.79
CA ILE A 27 13.93 -29.73 -2.51
C ILE A 27 12.56 -29.96 -1.89
N ASN A 28 12.54 -30.42 -0.64
CA ASN A 28 11.30 -30.69 0.07
C ASN A 28 10.42 -29.41 0.04
N PRO A 29 9.12 -29.49 -0.32
CA PRO A 29 8.23 -28.33 -0.35
C PRO A 29 8.27 -27.48 0.92
N ARG A 30 8.45 -28.10 2.09
CA ARG A 30 8.58 -27.40 3.38
C ARG A 30 9.87 -26.57 3.47
N GLU A 31 10.98 -27.13 3.03
CA GLU A 31 12.27 -26.42 3.00
C GLU A 31 12.25 -25.28 2.00
N ARG A 32 11.63 -25.49 0.83
CA ARG A 32 11.44 -24.43 -0.17
C ARG A 32 10.64 -23.27 0.39
N MET A 33 9.53 -23.53 1.09
CA MET A 33 8.71 -22.49 1.72
C MET A 33 9.50 -21.73 2.80
N LYS A 34 10.33 -22.43 3.59
CA LYS A 34 11.18 -21.80 4.61
C LYS A 34 12.23 -20.88 3.98
N LEU A 35 12.90 -21.34 2.93
CA LEU A 35 13.89 -20.56 2.18
C LEU A 35 13.25 -19.33 1.52
N GLN A 36 12.07 -19.50 0.92
CA GLN A 36 11.31 -18.40 0.32
C GLN A 36 10.95 -17.34 1.36
N ARG A 37 10.36 -17.73 2.49
CA ARG A 37 10.02 -16.79 3.58
C ARG A 37 11.24 -16.04 4.12
N ALA A 38 12.37 -16.72 4.25
CA ALA A 38 13.62 -16.08 4.70
C ALA A 38 14.13 -15.05 3.68
N ALA A 39 14.04 -15.36 2.39
CA ALA A 39 14.41 -14.44 1.31
C ALA A 39 13.49 -13.21 1.29
N GLU A 40 12.18 -13.41 1.30
CA GLU A 40 11.15 -12.36 1.37
C GLU A 40 11.35 -11.47 2.60
N SER A 41 11.57 -12.06 3.78
CA SER A 41 11.78 -11.30 5.00
C SER A 41 13.01 -10.39 4.89
N THR A 42 14.10 -10.88 4.29
CA THR A 42 15.27 -10.02 4.10
C THR A 42 15.01 -8.90 3.10
N ILE A 43 14.26 -9.18 2.02
CA ILE A 43 13.92 -8.16 1.01
C ILE A 43 13.07 -7.07 1.66
N LEU A 44 12.03 -7.45 2.40
CA LEU A 44 11.13 -6.53 3.09
C LEU A 44 11.87 -5.69 4.14
N SER A 45 12.71 -6.30 4.98
CA SER A 45 13.50 -5.55 5.98
C SER A 45 14.52 -4.59 5.36
N CYS A 46 14.92 -4.82 4.10
CA CYS A 46 15.84 -3.96 3.38
C CYS A 46 15.14 -3.04 2.37
N ALA A 47 13.82 -3.09 2.23
CA ALA A 47 13.09 -2.26 1.28
C ALA A 47 12.98 -0.84 1.80
N ASP A 48 13.22 0.14 0.92
CA ASP A 48 13.00 1.56 1.25
C ASP A 48 11.52 1.94 1.04
N VAL A 49 10.84 1.26 0.11
CA VAL A 49 9.41 1.41 -0.19
C VAL A 49 8.80 0.02 -0.42
N ILE A 50 7.63 -0.22 0.17
CA ILE A 50 6.84 -1.44 -0.02
C ILE A 50 5.50 -1.04 -0.63
N ALA A 51 5.19 -1.57 -1.81
CA ALA A 51 3.91 -1.35 -2.48
C ALA A 51 3.05 -2.62 -2.38
N CYS A 52 1.80 -2.46 -1.96
CA CYS A 52 0.84 -3.55 -1.81
C CYS A 52 -0.59 -2.99 -1.83
N THR A 53 -1.58 -3.87 -1.94
CA THR A 53 -2.99 -3.48 -1.77
C THR A 53 -3.34 -3.39 -0.28
N LEU A 54 -4.37 -2.62 0.07
CA LEU A 54 -4.84 -2.51 1.47
C LEU A 54 -5.19 -3.87 2.08
N SER A 55 -5.77 -4.78 1.30
CA SER A 55 -6.14 -6.13 1.74
C SER A 55 -4.95 -7.07 1.95
N SER A 56 -3.78 -6.79 1.36
CA SER A 56 -2.60 -7.66 1.42
C SER A 56 -1.44 -7.08 2.24
N CYS A 57 -1.58 -5.84 2.74
CA CYS A 57 -0.50 -5.16 3.46
C CYS A 57 -0.24 -5.75 4.86
N TYR A 58 -1.23 -6.40 5.47
CA TYR A 58 -1.10 -7.03 6.77
C TYR A 58 -1.08 -8.56 6.65
N THR A 59 0.12 -9.13 6.69
CA THR A 59 0.34 -10.58 6.75
C THR A 59 1.13 -10.93 8.02
N ASN A 60 1.08 -12.19 8.47
CA ASN A 60 1.88 -12.65 9.61
C ASN A 60 3.38 -12.36 9.44
N GLN A 61 3.88 -12.30 8.21
CA GLN A 61 5.27 -11.96 7.92
C GLN A 61 5.52 -10.45 8.08
N MET A 62 4.62 -9.60 7.59
CA MET A 62 4.70 -8.15 7.79
C MET A 62 4.62 -7.80 9.28
N GLU A 63 3.69 -8.42 10.01
CA GLU A 63 3.56 -8.28 11.45
C GLU A 63 4.83 -8.76 12.17
N SER A 64 5.38 -9.92 11.80
CA SER A 64 6.61 -10.44 12.41
C SER A 64 7.83 -9.55 12.18
N ILE A 65 7.88 -8.81 11.06
CA ILE A 65 9.01 -7.95 10.71
C ILE A 65 8.83 -6.55 11.31
N PHE A 66 7.63 -5.97 11.22
CA PHE A 66 7.36 -4.56 11.50
C PHE A 66 6.51 -4.32 12.76
N GLY A 67 5.71 -5.29 13.21
CA GLY A 67 4.73 -5.11 14.29
C GLY A 67 5.34 -4.85 15.68
N CYS A 68 6.45 -5.52 16.01
CA CYS A 68 7.12 -5.39 17.32
C CYS A 68 8.42 -4.57 17.28
N ASN A 69 8.90 -4.17 16.09
CA ASN A 69 10.23 -3.60 15.90
C ASN A 69 10.26 -2.08 15.99
N LYS A 70 11.47 -1.53 16.22
CA LYS A 70 11.77 -0.09 16.14
C LYS A 70 11.79 0.43 14.70
N ASP A 71 12.01 -0.45 13.72
CA ASP A 71 11.99 -0.15 12.28
C ASP A 71 10.56 -0.19 11.74
N LYS A 72 9.68 0.63 12.32
CA LYS A 72 8.27 0.70 11.92
C LYS A 72 8.13 1.33 10.55
N ILE A 73 7.10 0.93 9.82
CA ILE A 73 6.63 1.71 8.67
C ILE A 73 6.09 3.02 9.23
N SER A 74 6.88 4.09 9.17
CA SER A 74 6.50 5.38 9.76
C SER A 74 5.46 6.12 8.93
N VAL A 75 5.57 6.01 7.60
CA VAL A 75 4.71 6.70 6.65
C VAL A 75 3.99 5.66 5.78
N CYS A 76 2.68 5.80 5.68
CA CYS A 76 1.85 5.07 4.73
C CYS A 76 1.18 6.07 3.79
N ILE A 77 1.33 5.83 2.48
CA ILE A 77 0.65 6.58 1.44
C ILE A 77 -0.39 5.65 0.82
N VAL A 78 -1.65 6.05 0.83
CA VAL A 78 -2.74 5.32 0.19
C VAL A 78 -3.18 6.13 -1.02
N ASP A 79 -2.89 5.60 -2.20
CA ASP A 79 -3.37 6.13 -3.47
C ASP A 79 -4.78 5.61 -3.77
N GLU A 80 -5.58 6.36 -4.53
CA GLU A 80 -7.00 6.08 -4.80
C GLU A 80 -7.82 5.83 -3.52
N ALA A 81 -7.51 6.56 -2.44
CA ALA A 81 -8.09 6.35 -1.12
C ALA A 81 -9.62 6.49 -1.10
N THR A 82 -10.18 7.28 -2.02
CA THR A 82 -11.63 7.46 -2.16
C THR A 82 -12.37 6.23 -2.65
N GLN A 83 -11.67 5.30 -3.32
CA GLN A 83 -12.20 4.05 -3.85
C GLN A 83 -12.13 2.87 -2.86
N SER A 84 -11.66 3.11 -1.64
CA SER A 84 -11.54 2.08 -0.60
C SER A 84 -12.54 2.29 0.53
N ALA A 85 -13.07 1.20 1.09
CA ALA A 85 -13.91 1.32 2.28
C ALA A 85 -13.04 1.79 3.45
N GLU A 86 -13.60 2.59 4.36
CA GLU A 86 -12.85 3.10 5.51
C GLU A 86 -12.12 2.01 6.28
N ALA A 87 -12.78 0.87 6.52
CA ALA A 87 -12.20 -0.26 7.23
C ALA A 87 -10.92 -0.81 6.55
N GLU A 88 -10.84 -0.79 5.21
CA GLU A 88 -9.65 -1.24 4.48
C GLU A 88 -8.48 -0.27 4.66
N THR A 89 -8.75 1.03 4.70
CA THR A 89 -7.71 2.06 4.91
C THR A 89 -7.07 1.95 6.31
N LEU A 90 -7.76 1.35 7.28
CA LEU A 90 -7.25 1.16 8.64
C LEU A 90 -6.27 -0.02 8.79
N ILE A 91 -6.32 -1.01 7.88
CA ILE A 91 -5.45 -2.20 7.92
C ILE A 91 -3.95 -1.84 8.03
N PRO A 92 -3.38 -0.96 7.19
CA PRO A 92 -1.96 -0.61 7.27
C PRO A 92 -1.57 0.07 8.59
N LEU A 93 -2.51 0.73 9.29
CA LEU A 93 -2.23 1.39 10.57
C LEU A 93 -1.84 0.41 11.68
N MET A 94 -2.25 -0.86 11.55
CA MET A 94 -1.86 -1.93 12.47
C MET A 94 -0.34 -2.20 12.46
N LEU A 95 0.39 -1.75 11.44
CA LEU A 95 1.85 -1.86 11.35
C LEU A 95 2.60 -0.72 12.07
N GLY A 96 1.90 0.11 12.83
CA GLY A 96 2.50 1.18 13.64
C GLY A 96 2.83 2.46 12.85
N VAL A 97 2.03 2.75 11.81
CA VAL A 97 2.13 3.97 11.00
C VAL A 97 1.89 5.21 11.86
N SER A 98 2.83 6.16 11.81
CA SER A 98 2.73 7.46 12.49
C SER A 98 2.23 8.59 11.60
N THR A 99 2.34 8.43 10.28
CA THR A 99 1.91 9.42 9.29
C THR A 99 1.17 8.71 8.18
N LEU A 100 -0.11 9.05 8.01
CA LEU A 100 -0.96 8.55 6.94
C LEU A 100 -1.20 9.69 5.95
N VAL A 101 -0.86 9.46 4.69
CA VAL A 101 -1.15 10.35 3.57
C VAL A 101 -2.18 9.67 2.69
N LEU A 102 -3.35 10.30 2.56
CA LEU A 102 -4.42 9.82 1.71
C LEU A 102 -4.45 10.65 0.43
N VAL A 103 -4.31 9.99 -0.71
CA VAL A 103 -4.38 10.61 -2.03
C VAL A 103 -5.62 10.06 -2.72
N GLY A 104 -6.43 10.94 -3.28
CA GLY A 104 -7.67 10.56 -3.94
C GLY A 104 -8.45 11.78 -4.39
N ASP A 105 -9.53 11.52 -5.11
CA ASP A 105 -10.43 12.54 -5.63
C ASP A 105 -11.84 12.26 -5.12
N PRO A 106 -12.42 13.14 -4.27
CA PRO A 106 -13.76 12.94 -3.72
C PRO A 106 -14.87 13.04 -4.76
N GLN A 107 -14.59 13.57 -5.96
CA GLN A 107 -15.54 13.65 -7.07
C GLN A 107 -15.49 12.40 -7.99
N GLN A 108 -14.53 11.50 -7.78
CA GLN A 108 -14.44 10.23 -8.51
C GLN A 108 -15.25 9.12 -7.82
N LEU A 109 -15.02 7.87 -8.23
CA LEU A 109 -15.79 6.72 -7.75
C LEU A 109 -15.60 6.51 -6.23
N PRO A 110 -16.67 6.26 -5.46
CA PRO A 110 -16.57 5.85 -4.06
C PRO A 110 -16.17 4.37 -3.96
N ALA A 111 -16.07 3.87 -2.73
CA ALA A 111 -15.80 2.46 -2.48
C ALA A 111 -16.87 1.55 -3.08
N THR A 112 -16.43 0.47 -3.74
CA THR A 112 -17.33 -0.47 -4.39
C THR A 112 -17.96 -1.42 -3.37
N VAL A 113 -19.17 -1.08 -2.91
CA VAL A 113 -19.98 -1.94 -2.04
C VAL A 113 -21.10 -2.58 -2.86
N ILE A 114 -21.28 -3.91 -2.79
CA ILE A 114 -22.34 -4.61 -3.57
C ILE A 114 -23.68 -4.54 -2.83
N SER A 115 -23.67 -4.66 -1.51
CA SER A 115 -24.88 -4.66 -0.68
C SER A 115 -25.48 -3.25 -0.58
N GLN A 116 -26.69 -3.08 -1.09
CA GLN A 116 -27.42 -1.81 -1.00
C GLN A 116 -27.73 -1.40 0.44
N GLU A 117 -28.01 -2.38 1.30
CA GLU A 117 -28.21 -2.11 2.73
C GLU A 117 -26.93 -1.57 3.37
N ALA A 118 -25.78 -2.15 3.05
CA ALA A 118 -24.50 -1.67 3.60
C ALA A 118 -24.15 -0.26 3.10
N LYS A 119 -24.45 0.07 1.82
CA LYS A 119 -24.34 1.44 1.31
C LYS A 119 -25.22 2.41 2.08
N ARG A 120 -26.49 2.03 2.33
CA ARG A 120 -27.42 2.86 3.11
C ARG A 120 -26.91 3.13 4.53
N LEU A 121 -26.15 2.19 5.10
CA LEU A 121 -25.49 2.31 6.40
C LEU A 121 -24.12 3.01 6.32
N GLY A 122 -23.70 3.47 5.13
CA GLY A 122 -22.49 4.29 4.93
C GLY A 122 -21.20 3.52 4.66
N LEU A 123 -21.24 2.22 4.37
CA LEU A 123 -20.02 1.42 4.13
C LEU A 123 -19.25 1.87 2.86
N ASP A 124 -19.91 2.53 1.92
CA ASP A 124 -19.29 3.07 0.71
C ASP A 124 -18.59 4.43 0.93
N GLN A 125 -18.69 5.01 2.13
CA GLN A 125 -17.89 6.16 2.52
C GLN A 125 -16.45 5.74 2.82
N SER A 126 -15.49 6.37 2.14
CA SER A 126 -14.07 6.21 2.41
C SER A 126 -13.62 7.07 3.59
N LEU A 127 -12.49 6.68 4.20
CA LEU A 127 -11.83 7.51 5.23
C LEU A 127 -11.49 8.90 4.67
N PHE A 128 -11.02 8.95 3.43
CA PHE A 128 -10.72 10.21 2.73
C PHE A 128 -11.95 11.12 2.71
N ALA A 129 -13.09 10.63 2.21
CA ALA A 129 -14.30 11.44 2.09
C ALA A 129 -14.81 11.91 3.45
N ARG A 130 -14.75 11.05 4.47
CA ARG A 130 -15.14 11.42 5.84
C ARG A 130 -14.26 12.53 6.41
N LEU A 131 -12.94 12.44 6.25
CA LEU A 131 -12.00 13.45 6.72
C LEU A 131 -12.12 14.76 5.91
N TYR A 132 -12.30 14.66 4.59
CA TYR A 132 -12.52 15.82 3.72
C TYR A 132 -13.69 16.67 4.22
N THR A 133 -14.83 16.05 4.53
CA THR A 133 -15.99 16.75 5.09
C THR A 133 -15.74 17.23 6.52
N ALA A 134 -15.06 16.45 7.36
CA ALA A 134 -14.83 16.80 8.76
C ALA A 134 -13.90 18.00 8.96
N PHE A 135 -12.98 18.24 8.01
CA PHE A 135 -12.07 19.38 8.02
C PHE A 135 -12.52 20.54 7.13
N ASP A 136 -13.70 20.44 6.50
CA ASP A 136 -14.22 21.54 5.69
C ASP A 136 -14.51 22.76 6.56
N GLY A 137 -13.96 23.91 6.17
CA GLY A 137 -14.03 25.16 6.94
C GLY A 137 -13.15 25.23 8.20
N GLU A 138 -12.40 24.18 8.54
CA GLU A 138 -11.53 24.18 9.72
C GLU A 138 -10.23 24.97 9.48
N PRO A 139 -9.76 25.79 10.44
CA PRO A 139 -8.51 26.54 10.31
C PRO A 139 -7.27 25.66 10.11
N THR A 140 -7.33 24.42 10.59
CA THR A 140 -6.25 23.42 10.53
C THR A 140 -6.47 22.37 9.44
N ASN A 141 -7.28 22.69 8.41
CA ASN A 141 -7.60 21.77 7.32
C ASN A 141 -6.31 21.24 6.65
N PRO A 142 -6.04 19.92 6.72
CA PRO A 142 -4.83 19.32 6.16
C PRO A 142 -4.96 18.98 4.66
N VAL A 143 -6.13 19.20 4.04
CA VAL A 143 -6.40 18.83 2.65
C VAL A 143 -5.68 19.79 1.70
N ILE A 144 -4.95 19.21 0.74
CA ILE A 144 -4.24 19.95 -0.30
C ILE A 144 -4.86 19.59 -1.65
N LEU A 145 -5.39 20.57 -2.37
CA LEU A 145 -5.91 20.40 -3.73
C LEU A 145 -4.79 20.61 -4.75
N LEU A 146 -4.62 19.65 -5.66
CA LEU A 146 -3.81 19.82 -6.87
C LEU A 146 -4.73 20.26 -8.01
N ASP A 147 -4.66 21.53 -8.39
CA ASP A 147 -5.64 22.18 -9.30
C ASP A 147 -5.19 22.26 -10.76
N THR A 148 -3.93 21.91 -11.06
CA THR A 148 -3.36 22.00 -12.40
C THR A 148 -3.27 20.63 -13.05
N GLN A 149 -4.04 20.42 -14.13
CA GLN A 149 -4.02 19.18 -14.90
C GLN A 149 -2.97 19.21 -16.03
N TYR A 150 -2.24 18.11 -16.19
CA TYR A 150 -1.18 17.95 -17.21
C TYR A 150 -1.44 16.81 -18.20
N ARG A 151 -2.57 16.10 -18.08
CA ARG A 151 -2.82 14.86 -18.85
C ARG A 151 -3.42 15.13 -20.22
N MET A 152 -4.44 16.00 -20.28
CA MET A 152 -5.33 16.09 -21.45
C MET A 152 -5.37 17.50 -22.03
N SER A 153 -5.69 17.60 -23.33
CA SER A 153 -5.89 18.88 -24.00
C SER A 153 -7.05 19.66 -23.35
N TYR A 154 -6.99 20.99 -23.44
CA TYR A 154 -8.02 21.89 -22.91
C TYR A 154 -9.43 21.51 -23.38
N SER A 155 -9.59 21.11 -24.65
CA SER A 155 -10.90 20.74 -25.19
C SER A 155 -11.55 19.54 -24.51
N ILE A 156 -10.76 18.65 -23.89
CA ILE A 156 -11.24 17.50 -23.13
C ILE A 156 -11.45 17.88 -21.66
N SER A 157 -10.50 18.60 -21.05
CA SER A 157 -10.60 19.01 -19.64
C SER A 157 -11.64 20.10 -19.39
N TYR A 158 -12.05 20.84 -20.42
CA TYR A 158 -12.95 21.97 -20.27
C TYR A 158 -14.28 21.60 -19.62
N TRP A 159 -14.87 20.47 -20.02
CA TRP A 159 -16.17 20.05 -19.52
C TRP A 159 -16.09 19.50 -18.09
N PRO A 160 -15.17 18.59 -17.73
CA PRO A 160 -15.01 18.12 -16.35
C PRO A 160 -14.61 19.21 -15.33
N ASN A 161 -14.00 20.30 -15.77
CA ASN A 161 -13.57 21.41 -14.90
C ASN A 161 -14.65 22.48 -14.67
N ARG A 162 -15.83 22.35 -15.30
CA ARG A 162 -16.97 23.26 -15.09
C ARG A 162 -17.85 22.76 -13.96
#